data_AF-A0A930YM06-F1
#
_entry.id   AF-A0A930YM06-F1
#
_cell.length_a   1.000
_cell.length_b   1.000
_cell.length_c   1.000
_cell.angle_alpha   90.00
_cell.angle_beta   90.00
_cell.angle_gamma   90.00
#
_symmetry.space_group_name_H-M   'P 1'
#
loop_
_entity.id
_entity.type
_entity.pdbx_description
1 polymer ?
#
loop_
_entity_poly.entity_id
_entity_poly.type
_entity_poly.pdbx_seq_one_letter_code
_entity_poly.pdbx_strand_id
1 'polypeptide(L)'
;MNTKTSRGLAAAGLLATALVGIAGSGSAAHADTPQWQRERGIVLECTGDAHGVQVYASLYENQRYGNTLQVVLGDPDGGNGASKETDQKFVVDSVVKASVKVNGKRVLIEGVAERHGPRTKVYDEHEDAGYLIKTRGYHRQIVTDMGARYAGKSVPLACDTAFFYDLEVKKIPIV
;
A
#
# COMPACT_ATOMS: atom_id res chain seq x y z
N MET A 1 17.73 46.50 45.47
CA MET A 1 16.48 46.23 46.22
C MET A 1 16.42 44.76 46.59
N ASN A 2 16.59 44.54 47.90
CA ASN A 2 16.05 43.51 48.79
C ASN A 2 16.12 42.00 48.47
N THR A 3 17.10 41.40 49.14
CA THR A 3 17.12 40.10 49.83
C THR A 3 15.85 39.71 50.60
N LYS A 4 15.55 38.40 50.65
CA LYS A 4 15.45 37.51 51.86
C LYS A 4 14.97 36.08 51.45
N THR A 5 15.75 35.00 51.61
CA THR A 5 15.80 34.04 52.76
C THR A 5 14.43 33.53 53.25
N SER A 6 14.15 32.26 53.60
CA SER A 6 14.83 30.94 53.63
C SER A 6 13.86 29.92 54.30
N ARG A 7 14.29 28.64 54.37
CA ARG A 7 13.84 27.51 55.25
C ARG A 7 12.77 26.58 54.64
N GLY A 8 12.84 25.26 54.75
CA GLY A 8 13.73 24.36 55.49
C GLY A 8 13.45 22.87 55.17
N LEU A 9 14.36 22.00 55.66
CA LEU A 9 14.38 20.53 55.56
C LEU A 9 13.34 19.84 56.47
N ALA A 10 12.81 18.69 56.02
CA ALA A 10 12.58 17.43 56.78
C ALA A 10 12.09 16.36 55.75
N ALA A 11 12.82 15.29 55.41
CA ALA A 11 13.18 14.09 56.17
C ALA A 11 12.05 13.03 56.32
N ALA A 12 12.37 11.83 55.83
CA ALA A 12 11.92 10.49 56.23
C ALA A 12 10.59 9.92 55.71
N GLY A 13 10.67 8.68 55.18
CA GLY A 13 9.54 7.79 54.99
C GLY A 13 9.80 6.65 54.00
N LEU A 14 10.56 5.63 54.43
CA LEU A 14 10.59 4.31 53.76
C LEU A 14 9.18 3.69 53.77
N LEU A 15 8.72 3.21 52.61
CA LEU A 15 7.78 2.09 52.53
C LEU A 15 8.29 1.09 51.50
N ALA A 16 8.60 -0.10 52.02
CA ALA A 16 8.99 -1.27 51.28
C ALA A 16 7.75 -2.03 50.75
N THR A 17 8.05 -2.96 49.87
CA THR A 17 7.30 -4.19 49.51
C THR A 17 6.27 -4.17 48.38
N ALA A 18 6.65 -4.96 47.37
CA ALA A 18 5.84 -5.92 46.64
C ALA A 18 4.85 -5.39 45.60
N LEU A 19 5.35 -5.17 44.38
CA LEU A 19 4.62 -5.61 43.20
C LEU A 19 5.41 -6.74 42.54
N VAL A 20 4.94 -7.94 42.86
CA VAL A 20 5.05 -9.19 42.13
C VAL A 20 5.53 -8.95 40.71
N GLY A 21 6.70 -9.52 40.39
CA GLY A 21 7.10 -9.72 39.01
C GLY A 21 6.00 -10.51 38.32
N ILE A 22 5.14 -9.81 37.61
CA ILE A 22 4.31 -10.41 36.57
C ILE A 22 5.35 -10.83 35.55
N ALA A 23 5.79 -12.08 35.65
CA ALA A 23 6.27 -12.81 34.49
C ALA A 23 5.11 -12.74 33.50
N GLY A 24 5.08 -11.65 32.73
CA GLY A 24 4.31 -11.60 31.52
C GLY A 24 4.82 -12.79 30.75
N SER A 25 3.96 -13.80 30.63
CA SER A 25 3.97 -14.73 29.53
C SER A 25 3.87 -13.89 28.26
N GLY A 26 4.98 -13.25 27.91
CA GLY A 26 5.27 -12.86 26.55
C GLY A 26 5.10 -14.16 25.81
N SER A 27 3.99 -14.27 25.09
CA SER A 27 3.87 -15.27 24.06
C SER A 27 5.13 -15.08 23.24
N ALA A 28 6.06 -16.03 23.34
CA ALA A 28 7.18 -16.08 22.42
C ALA A 28 6.51 -15.96 21.05
N ALA A 29 6.75 -14.85 20.37
CA ALA A 29 6.39 -14.72 18.99
C ALA A 29 7.07 -15.93 18.36
N HIS A 30 6.29 -16.95 18.03
CA HIS A 30 6.80 -18.04 17.23
C HIS A 30 7.23 -17.33 15.96
N ALA A 31 8.53 -17.18 15.79
CA ALA A 31 9.09 -16.77 14.53
C ALA A 31 8.69 -17.89 13.58
N ASP A 32 7.56 -17.69 12.88
CA ASP A 32 7.11 -18.60 11.85
C ASP A 32 8.31 -18.85 10.94
N THR A 33 8.66 -20.12 10.78
CA THR A 33 9.79 -20.48 9.92
C THR A 33 9.55 -19.84 8.55
N PRO A 34 10.52 -19.14 7.94
CA PRO A 34 10.31 -18.50 6.65
C PRO A 34 9.71 -19.46 5.61
N GLN A 35 8.47 -19.18 5.18
CA GLN A 35 7.75 -19.94 4.16
C GLN A 35 7.55 -19.09 2.90
N TRP A 36 7.47 -19.78 1.76
CA TRP A 36 7.02 -19.16 0.52
C TRP A 36 5.52 -18.89 0.60
N GLN A 37 5.12 -17.66 0.38
CA GLN A 37 3.72 -17.23 0.33
C GLN A 37 3.39 -16.80 -1.08
N ARG A 38 2.28 -17.30 -1.61
CA ARG A 38 1.86 -16.97 -2.97
C ARG A 38 1.05 -15.68 -3.00
N GLU A 39 1.43 -14.79 -3.91
CA GLU A 39 0.80 -13.51 -4.15
C GLU A 39 0.44 -13.41 -5.63
N ARG A 40 -0.82 -13.09 -5.92
CA ARG A 40 -1.29 -12.92 -7.29
C ARG A 40 -2.14 -11.67 -7.38
N GLY A 41 -2.06 -10.99 -8.51
CA GLY A 41 -2.85 -9.80 -8.72
C GLY A 41 -2.42 -9.04 -9.95
N ILE A 42 -2.73 -7.75 -9.96
CA ILE A 42 -2.41 -6.85 -11.06
C ILE A 42 -1.86 -5.53 -10.53
N VAL A 43 -1.09 -4.87 -11.39
CA VAL A 43 -0.67 -3.49 -11.23
C VAL A 43 -1.06 -2.77 -12.51
N LEU A 44 -1.83 -1.68 -12.38
CA LEU A 44 -2.09 -0.72 -13.45
C LEU A 44 -1.77 0.67 -12.92
N GLU A 45 -0.74 1.31 -13.46
CA GLU A 45 -0.40 2.71 -13.19
C GLU A 45 -0.60 3.49 -14.47
N CYS A 46 -1.54 4.41 -14.43
CA CYS A 46 -2.00 5.11 -15.61
C CYS A 46 -1.99 6.61 -15.38
N THR A 47 -1.65 7.35 -16.44
CA THR A 47 -1.72 8.80 -16.48
C THR A 47 -2.63 9.26 -17.60
N GLY A 48 -3.18 10.45 -17.47
CA GLY A 48 -3.92 11.10 -18.54
C GLY A 48 -4.05 12.59 -18.30
N ASP A 49 -4.16 13.35 -19.37
CA ASP A 49 -4.43 14.78 -19.33
C ASP A 49 -5.41 15.12 -20.44
N ALA A 50 -6.60 15.59 -20.06
CA ALA A 50 -7.56 16.13 -21.00
C ALA A 50 -8.48 17.14 -20.32
N HIS A 51 -8.94 18.11 -21.10
CA HIS A 51 -9.92 19.12 -20.64
C HIS A 51 -9.48 19.88 -19.36
N GLY A 52 -8.17 20.07 -19.18
CA GLY A 52 -7.59 20.70 -18.00
C GLY A 52 -7.70 19.86 -16.72
N VAL A 53 -7.77 18.53 -16.87
CA VAL A 53 -7.75 17.57 -15.77
C VAL A 53 -6.61 16.59 -16.03
N GLN A 54 -5.55 16.73 -15.26
CA GLN A 54 -4.49 15.73 -15.16
C GLN A 54 -4.90 14.67 -14.15
N VAL A 55 -4.67 13.41 -14.46
CA VAL A 55 -5.02 12.26 -13.63
C VAL A 55 -3.81 11.33 -13.55
N TYR A 56 -3.47 10.91 -12.35
CA TYR A 56 -2.71 9.70 -12.09
C TYR A 56 -3.62 8.70 -11.37
N ALA A 57 -3.61 7.45 -11.79
CA ALA A 57 -4.35 6.37 -11.16
C ALA A 57 -3.46 5.14 -10.99
N SER A 58 -3.40 4.61 -9.77
CA SER A 58 -2.75 3.32 -9.46
C SER A 58 -3.81 2.35 -8.94
N LEU A 59 -3.96 1.24 -9.64
CA LEU A 59 -4.80 0.12 -9.24
C LEU A 59 -3.88 -1.06 -8.93
N TYR A 60 -3.83 -1.41 -7.66
CA TYR A 60 -3.11 -2.56 -7.16
C TYR A 60 -4.12 -3.59 -6.66
N GLU A 61 -4.06 -4.81 -7.18
CA GLU A 61 -4.76 -5.95 -6.58
C GLU A 61 -3.75 -6.93 -6.01
N ASN A 62 -4.04 -7.49 -4.83
CA ASN A 62 -3.31 -8.62 -4.26
C ASN A 62 -4.29 -9.58 -3.59
N GLN A 63 -4.34 -10.83 -4.06
CA GLN A 63 -5.26 -11.84 -3.54
C GLN A 63 -5.10 -12.12 -2.04
N ARG A 64 -3.94 -11.79 -1.46
CA ARG A 64 -3.57 -12.11 -0.08
C ARG A 64 -3.70 -10.91 0.86
N TYR A 65 -3.34 -9.71 0.39
CA TYR A 65 -3.25 -8.51 1.23
C TYR A 65 -4.29 -7.44 0.92
N GLY A 66 -5.17 -7.70 -0.04
CA GLY A 66 -6.21 -6.76 -0.45
C GLY A 66 -5.80 -5.89 -1.63
N ASN A 67 -6.70 -5.01 -2.02
CA ASN A 67 -6.57 -4.19 -3.22
C ASN A 67 -6.61 -2.71 -2.85
N THR A 68 -5.83 -1.91 -3.57
CA THR A 68 -5.72 -0.47 -3.35
C THR A 68 -5.96 0.27 -4.65
N LEU A 69 -6.88 1.24 -4.62
CA LEU A 69 -6.99 2.27 -5.64
C LEU A 69 -6.40 3.56 -5.07
N GLN A 70 -5.50 4.19 -5.80
CA GLN A 70 -5.03 5.54 -5.53
C GLN A 70 -5.27 6.40 -6.77
N VAL A 71 -5.80 7.61 -6.57
CA VAL A 71 -5.99 8.60 -7.64
C VAL A 71 -5.43 9.93 -7.18
N VAL A 72 -4.71 10.61 -8.06
CA VAL A 72 -4.25 11.99 -7.89
C VAL A 72 -4.72 12.82 -9.07
N LEU A 73 -5.23 14.02 -8.80
CA LEU A 73 -5.72 14.97 -9.79
C LEU A 73 -4.87 16.23 -9.79
N GLY A 74 -4.46 16.69 -10.97
CA GLY A 74 -3.53 17.82 -11.11
C GLY A 74 -2.09 17.41 -10.81
N ASP A 75 -1.30 18.37 -10.34
CA ASP A 75 0.10 18.14 -9.95
C ASP A 75 0.18 17.11 -8.80
N PRO A 76 0.88 15.97 -8.98
CA PRO A 76 1.06 14.99 -7.92
C PRO A 76 1.75 15.56 -6.67
N ASP A 77 2.60 16.58 -6.82
CA ASP A 77 3.27 17.27 -5.71
C ASP A 77 2.35 18.33 -5.05
N GLY A 78 1.23 18.68 -5.70
CA GLY A 78 0.21 19.62 -5.23
C GLY A 78 -0.85 19.01 -4.31
N GLY A 79 -0.83 17.69 -4.09
CA GLY A 79 -1.54 17.03 -2.98
C GLY A 79 -3.03 16.72 -3.16
N ASN A 80 -3.62 16.89 -4.36
CA ASN A 80 -5.04 16.56 -4.59
C ASN A 80 -5.24 15.08 -4.95
N GLY A 81 -5.16 14.20 -3.94
CA GLY A 81 -5.34 12.77 -4.14
C GLY A 81 -6.27 12.10 -3.12
N ALA A 82 -6.67 10.87 -3.42
CA ALA A 82 -7.38 10.00 -2.49
C ALA A 82 -7.04 8.53 -2.79
N SER A 83 -7.07 7.70 -1.75
CA SER A 83 -6.95 6.25 -1.87
C SER A 83 -8.13 5.53 -1.24
N LYS A 84 -8.32 4.28 -1.65
CA LYS A 84 -9.29 3.34 -1.09
C LYS A 84 -8.68 1.95 -1.08
N GLU A 85 -8.70 1.33 0.10
CA GLU A 85 -8.42 -0.10 0.27
C GLU A 85 -9.73 -0.90 0.24
N THR A 86 -9.69 -2.12 -0.31
CA THR A 86 -10.85 -3.01 -0.40
C THR A 86 -10.44 -4.45 -0.74
N ASP A 87 -11.26 -5.42 -0.34
CA ASP A 87 -11.13 -6.82 -0.79
C ASP A 87 -11.80 -7.07 -2.15
N GLN A 88 -12.57 -6.09 -2.66
CA GLN A 88 -13.24 -6.22 -3.95
C GLN A 88 -12.25 -6.04 -5.10
N LYS A 89 -12.33 -6.91 -6.11
CA LYS A 89 -11.56 -6.75 -7.34
C LYS A 89 -12.03 -5.52 -8.12
N PHE A 90 -11.07 -4.81 -8.69
CA PHE A 90 -11.25 -3.76 -9.68
C PHE A 90 -11.35 -4.34 -11.10
N VAL A 91 -10.74 -5.50 -11.36
CA VAL A 91 -10.75 -6.16 -12.67
C VAL A 91 -11.48 -7.50 -12.59
N VAL A 92 -12.61 -7.60 -13.30
CA VAL A 92 -13.41 -8.82 -13.42
C VAL A 92 -13.71 -9.04 -14.89
N ASP A 93 -13.40 -10.23 -15.40
CA ASP A 93 -13.60 -10.60 -16.82
C ASP A 93 -13.07 -9.53 -17.79
N SER A 94 -11.84 -9.06 -17.53
CA SER A 94 -11.13 -8.01 -18.26
C SER A 94 -11.76 -6.61 -18.18
N VAL A 95 -12.87 -6.42 -17.46
CA VAL A 95 -13.49 -5.11 -17.27
C VAL A 95 -12.94 -4.45 -16.01
N VAL A 96 -12.44 -3.23 -16.15
CA VAL A 96 -11.95 -2.39 -15.04
C VAL A 96 -13.08 -1.50 -14.54
N LYS A 97 -13.30 -1.48 -13.24
CA LYS A 97 -14.20 -0.52 -12.58
C LYS A 97 -13.76 -0.24 -11.15
N ALA A 98 -13.21 0.94 -10.92
CA ALA A 98 -12.76 1.39 -9.60
C ALA A 98 -13.14 2.84 -9.36
N SER A 99 -13.44 3.24 -8.12
CA SER A 99 -13.74 4.64 -7.83
C SER A 99 -13.34 5.06 -6.43
N VAL A 100 -12.93 6.31 -6.30
CA VAL A 100 -12.64 6.99 -5.03
C VAL A 100 -13.22 8.41 -5.07
N LYS A 101 -13.35 9.05 -3.91
CA LYS A 101 -13.76 10.46 -3.83
C LYS A 101 -12.53 11.34 -3.59
N VAL A 102 -12.28 12.27 -4.50
CA VAL A 102 -11.28 13.35 -4.33
C VAL A 102 -12.06 14.64 -4.10
N ASN A 103 -11.82 15.32 -2.97
CA ASN A 103 -12.54 16.54 -2.57
C ASN A 103 -14.07 16.39 -2.64
N GLY A 104 -14.59 15.25 -2.14
CA GLY A 104 -16.01 14.92 -2.11
C GLY A 104 -16.63 14.51 -3.46
N LYS A 105 -15.91 14.67 -4.57
CA LYS A 105 -16.38 14.31 -5.92
C LYS A 105 -15.83 12.95 -6.33
N ARG A 106 -16.66 12.12 -6.97
CA ARG A 106 -16.25 10.79 -7.45
C ARG A 106 -15.31 10.93 -8.65
N VAL A 107 -14.17 10.25 -8.58
CA VAL A 107 -13.38 9.85 -9.75
C VAL A 107 -13.71 8.38 -10.02
N LEU A 108 -14.12 8.07 -11.25
CA LEU A 108 -14.33 6.70 -11.72
C LEU A 108 -13.23 6.34 -12.71
N ILE A 109 -12.52 5.26 -12.45
CA ILE A 109 -11.60 4.62 -13.38
C ILE A 109 -12.32 3.43 -14.00
N GLU A 110 -12.42 3.39 -15.31
CA GLU A 110 -13.13 2.33 -16.03
C GLU A 110 -12.47 2.03 -17.38
N GLY A 111 -12.75 0.85 -17.93
CA GLY A 111 -12.22 0.43 -19.22
C GLY A 111 -12.03 -1.07 -19.29
N VAL A 112 -11.07 -1.50 -20.09
CA VAL A 112 -10.65 -2.90 -20.23
C VAL A 112 -9.17 -3.08 -19.94
N ALA A 113 -8.82 -4.24 -19.38
CA ALA A 113 -7.47 -4.65 -19.04
C ALA A 113 -7.30 -6.14 -19.34
N GLU A 114 -6.57 -6.45 -20.41
CA GLU A 114 -6.40 -7.80 -20.92
C GLU A 114 -4.96 -8.28 -20.85
N ARG A 115 -4.74 -9.50 -20.36
CA ARG A 115 -3.40 -10.10 -20.34
C ARG A 115 -2.91 -10.36 -21.75
N HIS A 116 -1.72 -9.85 -22.06
CA HIS A 116 -1.10 -9.94 -23.37
C HIS A 116 0.32 -10.51 -23.30
N GLY A 117 0.79 -11.09 -24.40
CA GLY A 117 2.17 -11.54 -24.54
C GLY A 117 2.57 -12.75 -23.66
N PRO A 118 3.86 -13.10 -23.66
CA PRO A 118 4.42 -14.21 -22.88
C PRO A 118 4.57 -13.86 -21.39
N ARG A 119 4.92 -14.86 -20.58
CA ARG A 119 5.28 -14.68 -19.17
C ARG A 119 6.75 -14.27 -19.06
N THR A 120 7.03 -13.19 -18.35
CA THR A 120 8.38 -12.75 -18.00
C THR A 120 8.73 -13.25 -16.62
N LYS A 121 9.79 -14.06 -16.49
CA LYS A 121 10.21 -14.60 -15.19
C LYS A 121 10.71 -13.50 -14.28
N VAL A 122 10.37 -13.62 -13.00
CA VAL A 122 10.86 -12.76 -11.93
C VAL A 122 11.67 -13.62 -10.97
N TYR A 123 12.87 -13.16 -10.65
CA TYR A 123 13.66 -13.59 -9.51
C TYR A 123 14.31 -12.34 -8.93
N ASP A 124 14.01 -12.04 -7.68
CA ASP A 124 14.52 -10.85 -7.00
C ASP A 124 14.88 -11.18 -5.56
N GLU A 125 15.89 -10.48 -5.05
CA GLU A 125 16.40 -10.62 -3.70
C GLU A 125 16.89 -9.27 -3.19
N HIS A 126 16.27 -8.77 -2.13
CA HIS A 126 16.61 -7.49 -1.52
C HIS A 126 16.37 -7.52 -0.01
N GLU A 127 17.03 -6.62 0.71
CA GLU A 127 16.80 -6.42 2.14
C GLU A 127 15.79 -5.29 2.36
N ASP A 128 14.79 -5.53 3.19
CA ASP A 128 13.79 -4.53 3.58
C ASP A 128 13.31 -4.77 5.02
N ALA A 129 13.22 -3.70 5.80
CA ALA A 129 12.70 -3.70 7.18
C ALA A 129 13.24 -4.82 8.10
N GLY A 130 14.53 -5.18 7.97
CA GLY A 130 15.17 -6.25 8.76
C GLY A 130 14.96 -7.68 8.23
N TYR A 131 14.47 -7.82 7.00
CA TYR A 131 14.28 -9.10 6.33
C TYR A 131 15.04 -9.14 5.01
N LEU A 132 15.60 -10.31 4.68
CA LEU A 132 15.93 -10.68 3.32
C LEU A 132 14.66 -11.17 2.64
N ILE A 133 14.16 -10.40 1.68
CA ILE A 133 13.00 -10.72 0.87
C ILE A 133 13.48 -11.42 -0.40
N LYS A 134 13.02 -12.65 -0.61
CA LYS A 134 13.21 -13.38 -1.87
C LYS A 134 11.88 -13.47 -2.59
N THR A 135 11.87 -13.14 -3.88
CA THR A 135 10.69 -13.19 -4.73
C THR A 135 10.99 -14.02 -5.96
N ARG A 136 10.04 -14.88 -6.36
CA ARG A 136 10.13 -15.63 -7.61
C ARG A 136 8.76 -15.78 -8.26
N GLY A 137 8.71 -15.93 -9.58
CA GLY A 137 7.46 -16.17 -10.29
C GLY A 137 7.49 -15.58 -11.68
N TYR A 138 6.40 -14.92 -12.07
CA TYR A 138 6.35 -14.22 -13.35
C TYR A 138 5.41 -13.01 -13.35
N HIS A 139 5.70 -12.10 -14.27
CA HIS A 139 4.78 -11.08 -14.75
C HIS A 139 4.24 -11.47 -16.12
N ARG A 140 3.07 -10.93 -16.46
CA ARG A 140 2.51 -10.96 -17.82
C ARG A 140 1.94 -9.59 -18.12
N GLN A 141 2.32 -9.00 -19.24
CA GLN A 141 1.86 -7.68 -19.64
C GLN A 141 0.33 -7.62 -19.68
N ILE A 142 -0.22 -6.46 -19.39
CA ILE A 142 -1.62 -6.14 -19.62
C ILE A 142 -1.68 -5.03 -20.68
N VAL A 143 -2.54 -5.20 -21.68
CA VAL A 143 -2.92 -4.15 -22.60
C VAL A 143 -4.22 -3.53 -22.09
N THR A 144 -4.32 -2.21 -22.14
CA THR A 144 -5.43 -1.46 -21.58
C THR A 144 -6.07 -0.54 -22.62
N ASP A 145 -7.37 -0.32 -22.46
CA ASP A 145 -8.10 0.80 -23.03
C ASP A 145 -8.96 1.36 -21.89
N MET A 146 -8.50 2.46 -21.30
CA MET A 146 -8.98 2.96 -20.02
C MET A 146 -9.25 4.45 -20.05
N GLY A 147 -10.16 4.88 -19.19
CA GLY A 147 -10.49 6.27 -18.98
C GLY A 147 -10.80 6.59 -17.52
N ALA A 148 -10.59 7.85 -17.16
CA ALA A 148 -11.09 8.44 -15.92
C ALA A 148 -12.30 9.33 -16.21
N ARG A 149 -13.34 9.24 -15.39
CA ARG A 149 -14.44 10.21 -15.35
C ARG A 149 -14.40 11.01 -14.07
N TYR A 150 -14.30 12.33 -14.20
CA TYR A 150 -14.30 13.26 -13.07
C TYR A 150 -15.07 14.54 -13.41
N ALA A 151 -16.01 14.92 -12.54
CA ALA A 151 -16.81 16.14 -12.70
C ALA A 151 -17.44 16.31 -14.10
N GLY A 152 -17.91 15.21 -14.70
CA GLY A 152 -18.52 15.19 -16.04
C GLY A 152 -17.54 15.17 -17.22
N LYS A 153 -16.23 15.28 -16.96
CA LYS A 153 -15.18 15.18 -17.97
C LYS A 153 -14.66 13.75 -18.07
N SER A 154 -14.34 13.31 -19.27
CA SER A 154 -13.66 12.04 -19.53
C SER A 154 -12.21 12.32 -19.93
N VAL A 155 -11.27 11.61 -19.32
CA VAL A 155 -9.84 11.71 -19.58
C VAL A 155 -9.35 10.33 -20.02
N PRO A 156 -8.87 10.15 -21.26
CA PRO A 156 -8.25 8.89 -21.67
C PRO A 156 -6.99 8.64 -20.85
N LEU A 157 -6.74 7.38 -20.49
CA LEU A 157 -5.61 6.99 -19.68
C LEU A 157 -4.64 6.11 -20.48
N ALA A 158 -3.35 6.41 -20.38
CA ALA A 158 -2.26 5.56 -20.85
C ALA A 158 -1.60 4.90 -19.64
N CYS A 159 -1.42 3.58 -19.68
CA CYS A 159 -0.84 2.81 -18.57
C CYS A 159 0.55 2.30 -18.94
N ASP A 160 1.60 2.96 -18.44
CA ASP A 160 2.98 2.59 -18.73
C ASP A 160 3.42 1.37 -17.90
N THR A 161 2.93 1.26 -16.67
CA THR A 161 3.08 0.06 -15.83
C THR A 161 1.76 -0.72 -15.84
N ALA A 162 1.68 -1.79 -16.62
CA ALA A 162 0.49 -2.63 -16.69
C ALA A 162 0.86 -4.12 -16.77
N PHE A 163 0.67 -4.85 -15.68
CA PHE A 163 0.95 -6.29 -15.65
C PHE A 163 0.14 -7.06 -14.62
N PHE A 164 -0.12 -8.32 -14.95
CA PHE A 164 -0.53 -9.36 -14.01
C PHE A 164 0.71 -10.01 -13.40
N TYR A 165 0.66 -10.33 -12.11
CA TYR A 165 1.73 -11.06 -11.43
C TYR A 165 1.21 -12.32 -10.73
N ASP A 166 2.08 -13.32 -10.66
CA ASP A 166 1.90 -14.56 -9.89
C ASP A 166 3.26 -14.94 -9.32
N LEU A 167 3.44 -14.58 -8.06
CA LEU A 167 4.70 -14.58 -7.35
C LEU A 167 4.61 -15.47 -6.11
N GLU A 168 5.76 -15.97 -5.69
CA GLU A 168 6.00 -16.49 -4.35
C GLU A 168 7.00 -15.57 -3.67
N VAL A 169 6.69 -15.15 -2.45
CA VAL A 169 7.51 -14.26 -1.63
C VAL A 169 7.90 -14.98 -0.36
N LYS A 170 9.17 -14.91 0.02
CA LYS A 170 9.70 -15.47 1.26
C LYS A 170 10.47 -14.39 2.01
N LYS A 171 10.07 -14.14 3.25
CA LYS A 171 10.73 -13.18 4.15
C LYS A 171 11.60 -13.96 5.15
N ILE A 172 12.89 -13.69 5.15
CA ILE A 172 13.87 -14.35 6.04
C ILE A 172 14.40 -13.28 7.00
N PRO A 173 14.18 -13.40 8.33
CA PRO A 173 14.75 -12.45 9.28
C PRO A 173 16.28 -12.37 9.14
N ILE A 174 16.80 -11.15 9.15
CA ILE A 174 18.25 -10.90 9.22
C ILE A 174 18.59 -10.84 10.72
N VAL A 175 19.48 -11.73 11.16
CA VAL A 175 19.96 -11.83 12.54
C VAL A 175 21.34 -11.22 12.71
#